data_AF-A0A932N0F0-F1
#
_entry.id   AF-A0A932N0F0-F1
#
_cell.length_a   1.000
_cell.length_b   1.000
_cell.length_c   1.000
_cell.angle_alpha   90.00
_cell.angle_beta   90.00
_cell.angle_gamma   90.00
#
_symmetry.space_group_name_H-M   'P 1'
#
loop_
_entity.id
_entity.type
_entity.pdbx_description
1 polymer ?
#
loop_
_entity_poly.entity_id
_entity_poly.type
_entity_poly.pdbx_seq_one_letter_code
_entity_poly.pdbx_strand_id
1 'polypeptide(L)'
;MTSTDSTEPSGAYRWFGAGDLNAFFALMLDNMLNLVVLSGILAGAFGFPRDVILYKMIPGTALGVLIGDVVYSWLAVRLARKSGRQDITAMPLGLDTPSTIGVALSVLGPSFIAIKSDLLASGVLETDAIRVAAERTWAIGMAAMLMMGVVKVVFSFVGEWVRRRVPQAGLLGSIGGIGLALLCFLPLVDMFRAPVIGLVCLGLVLYTLVARIKLPFNLPGAAVGVLAGTALYYILGPLDLLGGETFALPTVELTPAFPWPSA
;
A
#
# COMPACT_ATOMS: atom_id res chain seq x y z
N MET A 1 -40.11 29.33 23.00
CA MET A 1 -39.93 28.33 24.06
C MET A 1 -39.55 27.03 23.37
N THR A 2 -38.37 26.45 23.47
CA THR A 2 -37.14 26.71 24.22
C THR A 2 -36.07 25.97 23.42
N SER A 3 -34.98 26.66 23.08
CA SER A 3 -33.74 26.07 22.60
C SER A 3 -33.26 25.03 23.61
N THR A 4 -33.33 23.75 23.26
CA THR A 4 -32.48 22.75 23.89
C THR A 4 -31.11 22.90 23.27
N ASP A 5 -30.40 23.89 23.79
CA ASP A 5 -28.96 24.02 23.67
C ASP A 5 -28.38 22.77 24.33
N SER A 6 -28.10 21.74 23.53
CA SER A 6 -27.39 20.56 23.99
C SER A 6 -25.96 20.98 24.26
N THR A 7 -25.71 21.38 25.50
CA THR A 7 -24.38 21.52 26.08
C THR A 7 -23.69 20.15 26.04
N GLU A 8 -23.11 19.80 24.89
CA GLU A 8 -22.17 18.68 24.82
C GLU A 8 -20.96 19.01 25.69
N PRO A 9 -20.47 18.04 26.48
CA PRO A 9 -19.39 18.29 27.42
C PRO A 9 -18.15 18.77 26.68
N SER A 10 -17.54 19.84 27.19
CA SER A 10 -16.22 20.35 26.84
C SER A 10 -15.12 19.36 27.25
N GLY A 11 -15.16 18.16 26.67
CA GLY A 11 -14.24 17.06 26.90
C GLY A 11 -12.98 17.18 26.06
N ALA A 12 -11.89 16.59 26.56
CA ALA A 12 -10.62 16.51 25.84
C ALA A 12 -10.79 15.74 24.51
N TYR A 13 -10.06 16.18 23.46
CA TYR A 13 -10.01 15.51 22.16
C TYR A 13 -9.78 14.00 22.31
N ARG A 14 -10.66 13.20 21.69
CA ARG A 14 -10.61 11.74 21.78
C ARG A 14 -9.59 11.19 20.79
N TRP A 15 -8.46 10.71 21.32
CA TRP A 15 -7.33 10.22 20.52
C TRP A 15 -7.57 8.88 19.83
N PHE A 16 -8.53 8.07 20.30
CA PHE A 16 -8.76 6.73 19.78
C PHE A 16 -10.24 6.34 19.79
N GLY A 17 -10.71 5.83 18.65
CA GLY A 17 -12.02 5.24 18.43
C GLY A 17 -11.93 3.76 18.08
N ALA A 18 -13.01 3.01 18.34
CA ALA A 18 -13.06 1.58 17.98
C ALA A 18 -12.94 1.34 16.46
N GLY A 19 -13.32 2.32 15.64
CA GLY A 19 -13.17 2.26 14.19
C GLY A 19 -11.73 2.38 13.70
N ASP A 20 -10.84 3.00 14.50
CA ASP A 20 -9.45 3.25 14.11
C ASP A 20 -8.66 1.95 14.00
N LEU A 21 -9.00 0.92 14.80
CA LEU A 21 -8.38 -0.40 14.70
C LEU A 21 -8.69 -1.06 13.35
N ASN A 22 -9.94 -0.98 12.89
CA ASN A 22 -10.32 -1.54 11.59
C ASN A 22 -9.66 -0.76 10.44
N ALA A 23 -9.61 0.57 10.54
CA ALA A 23 -8.92 1.42 9.58
C ALA A 23 -7.41 1.14 9.53
N PHE A 24 -6.77 0.95 10.68
CA PHE A 24 -5.36 0.60 10.80
C PHE A 24 -5.04 -0.70 10.07
N PHE A 25 -5.76 -1.80 10.37
CA PHE A 25 -5.49 -3.07 9.72
C PHE A 25 -5.81 -3.04 8.21
N ALA A 26 -6.86 -2.33 7.80
CA ALA A 26 -7.18 -2.17 6.38
C ALA A 26 -6.04 -1.45 5.63
N LEU A 27 -5.56 -0.32 6.16
CA LEU A 27 -4.50 0.47 5.54
C LEU A 27 -3.13 -0.20 5.61
N MET A 28 -2.82 -0.86 6.73
CA MET A 28 -1.58 -1.63 6.89
C MET A 28 -1.49 -2.72 5.82
N LEU A 29 -2.56 -3.49 5.65
CA LEU A 29 -2.60 -4.56 4.65
C LEU A 29 -2.54 -4.01 3.22
N ASP A 30 -3.20 -2.88 2.94
CA ASP A 30 -3.11 -2.20 1.65
C ASP A 30 -1.67 -1.76 1.34
N ASN A 31 -1.00 -1.10 2.28
CA ASN A 31 0.39 -0.66 2.14
C ASN A 31 1.34 -1.87 1.94
N MET A 32 1.16 -2.93 2.71
CA MET A 32 1.96 -4.15 2.54
C MET A 32 1.75 -4.79 1.18
N LEU A 33 0.49 -4.90 0.72
CA LEU A 33 0.17 -5.46 -0.58
C LEU A 33 0.80 -4.64 -1.71
N ASN A 34 0.76 -3.31 -1.62
CA ASN A 34 1.41 -2.43 -2.60
C ASN A 34 2.93 -2.64 -2.67
N LEU A 35 3.60 -2.82 -1.53
CA LEU A 35 5.04 -3.13 -1.48
C LEU A 35 5.35 -4.53 -2.03
N VAL A 36 4.51 -5.52 -1.75
CA VAL A 36 4.64 -6.89 -2.30
C VAL A 36 4.46 -6.88 -3.80
N VAL A 37 3.45 -6.19 -4.32
CA VAL A 37 3.20 -6.05 -5.76
C VAL A 37 4.36 -5.33 -6.45
N LEU A 38 4.85 -4.23 -5.87
CA LEU A 38 6.03 -3.52 -6.38
C LEU A 38 7.25 -4.45 -6.47
N SER A 39 7.53 -5.19 -5.39
CA SER A 39 8.63 -6.15 -5.33
C SER A 39 8.47 -7.28 -6.34
N GLY A 40 7.25 -7.83 -6.46
CA GLY A 40 6.92 -8.89 -7.40
C GLY A 40 7.10 -8.45 -8.85
N ILE A 41 6.67 -7.23 -9.21
CA ILE A 41 6.89 -6.67 -10.55
C ILE A 41 8.38 -6.49 -10.81
N LEU A 42 9.11 -5.81 -9.92
CA LEU A 42 10.52 -5.48 -10.16
C LEU A 42 11.42 -6.72 -10.16
N ALA A 43 11.33 -7.56 -9.13
CA ALA A 43 12.17 -8.75 -9.02
C ALA A 43 11.70 -9.85 -9.98
N GLY A 44 10.40 -10.05 -10.13
CA GLY A 44 9.83 -11.12 -10.95
C GLY A 44 9.85 -10.84 -12.45
N ALA A 45 9.42 -9.64 -12.88
CA ALA A 45 9.31 -9.33 -14.30
C ALA A 45 10.60 -8.70 -14.88
N PHE A 46 11.33 -7.88 -14.11
CA PHE A 46 12.51 -7.16 -14.60
C PHE A 46 13.84 -7.73 -14.09
N GLY A 47 13.83 -8.68 -13.15
CA GLY A 47 15.05 -9.23 -12.55
C GLY A 47 15.80 -8.22 -11.67
N PHE A 48 15.08 -7.26 -11.09
CA PHE A 48 15.66 -6.26 -10.20
C PHE A 48 16.16 -6.91 -8.89
N PRO A 49 17.36 -6.55 -8.40
CA PRO A 49 17.95 -7.17 -7.21
C PRO A 49 17.07 -6.98 -5.95
N ARG A 50 16.80 -8.10 -5.27
CA ARG A 50 15.91 -8.14 -4.09
C ARG A 50 16.50 -7.41 -2.90
N ASP A 51 17.81 -7.43 -2.73
CA ASP A 51 18.53 -6.70 -1.69
C ASP A 51 18.25 -5.20 -1.77
N VAL A 52 18.32 -4.60 -2.96
CA VAL A 52 18.01 -3.17 -3.12
C VAL A 52 16.55 -2.87 -2.76
N ILE A 53 15.61 -3.74 -3.14
CA ILE A 53 14.19 -3.57 -2.81
C ILE A 53 13.98 -3.66 -1.29
N LEU A 54 14.48 -4.73 -0.68
CA LEU A 54 14.25 -5.04 0.73
C LEU A 54 14.97 -4.09 1.68
N TYR A 55 16.20 -3.66 1.36
CA TYR A 55 17.03 -2.84 2.25
C TYR A 55 16.93 -1.35 1.97
N LYS A 56 16.62 -0.91 0.74
CA LYS A 56 16.54 0.53 0.41
C LYS A 56 15.13 1.01 0.11
N MET A 57 14.39 0.29 -0.73
CA MET A 57 13.07 0.75 -1.19
C MET A 57 12.00 0.61 -0.09
N ILE A 58 11.80 -0.60 0.44
CA ILE A 58 10.77 -0.86 1.45
C ILE A 58 10.95 -0.01 2.71
N PRO A 59 12.15 0.06 3.34
CA PRO A 59 12.33 0.84 4.56
C PRO A 59 12.18 2.35 4.30
N GLY A 60 12.67 2.84 3.14
CA GLY A 60 12.51 4.23 2.75
C GLY A 60 11.05 4.62 2.55
N THR A 61 10.27 3.78 1.88
CA THR A 61 8.83 3.99 1.70
C THR A 61 8.07 3.93 3.03
N ALA A 62 8.38 2.97 3.89
CA ALA A 62 7.77 2.84 5.22
C ALA A 62 8.05 4.08 6.09
N LEU A 63 9.29 4.59 6.08
CA LEU A 63 9.65 5.82 6.77
C LEU A 63 8.89 7.04 6.21
N GLY A 64 8.74 7.12 4.89
CA GLY A 64 7.95 8.18 4.24
C GLY A 64 6.48 8.16 4.66
N VAL A 65 5.86 6.98 4.73
CA VAL A 65 4.48 6.81 5.22
C VAL A 65 4.38 7.25 6.68
N LEU A 66 5.28 6.78 7.54
CA LEU A 66 5.32 7.14 8.95
C LEU A 66 5.41 8.66 9.17
N ILE A 67 6.33 9.33 8.47
CA ILE A 67 6.48 10.79 8.56
C ILE A 67 5.19 11.49 8.11
N GLY A 68 4.58 11.03 7.02
CA GLY A 68 3.31 11.53 6.51
C GLY A 68 2.17 11.41 7.53
N ASP A 69 2.01 10.24 8.14
CA ASP A 69 0.99 9.98 9.16
C ASP A 69 1.18 10.82 10.42
N VAL A 70 2.43 11.05 10.84
CA VAL A 70 2.74 11.94 11.97
C VAL A 70 2.31 13.38 11.65
N VAL A 71 2.60 13.86 10.43
CA VAL A 71 2.21 15.21 9.99
C VAL A 71 0.69 15.33 9.92
N TYR A 72 -0.02 14.37 9.34
CA TYR A 72 -1.49 14.38 9.25
C TYR A 72 -2.15 14.28 10.62
N SER A 73 -1.61 13.47 11.52
CA SER A 73 -2.06 13.39 12.92
C SER A 73 -1.89 14.73 13.64
N TRP A 74 -0.75 15.40 13.45
CA TRP A 74 -0.52 16.73 13.99
C TRP A 74 -1.49 17.78 13.42
N LEU A 75 -1.76 17.74 12.12
CA LEU A 75 -2.73 18.64 11.47
C LEU A 75 -4.16 18.41 11.99
N ALA A 76 -4.56 17.15 12.21
CA ALA A 76 -5.86 16.80 12.78
C ALA A 76 -6.02 17.37 14.20
N VAL A 77 -5.03 17.16 15.07
CA VAL A 77 -5.02 17.71 16.45
C VAL A 77 -5.05 19.24 16.42
N ARG A 78 -4.27 19.87 15.53
CA ARG A 78 -4.25 21.33 15.39
C ARG A 78 -5.60 21.87 14.94
N LEU A 79 -6.27 21.20 14.00
CA LEU A 79 -7.60 21.57 13.52
C LEU A 79 -8.66 21.40 14.61
N ALA A 80 -8.59 20.32 15.39
CA ALA A 80 -9.49 20.07 16.52
C ALA A 80 -9.39 21.19 17.57
N ARG A 81 -8.17 21.57 17.94
CA ARG A 81 -7.93 22.68 18.88
C ARG A 81 -8.46 24.03 18.36
N LYS A 82 -8.32 24.30 17.05
CA LYS A 82 -8.75 25.56 16.45
C LYS A 82 -10.28 25.67 16.29
N SER A 83 -10.93 24.55 15.98
CA SER A 83 -12.37 24.51 15.70
C SER A 83 -13.23 24.16 16.91
N GLY A 84 -12.63 23.68 18.01
CA GLY A 84 -13.35 23.16 19.17
C GLY A 84 -14.08 21.84 18.91
N ARG A 85 -13.93 21.26 17.72
CA ARG A 85 -14.57 20.01 17.32
C ARG A 85 -13.79 18.80 17.82
N GLN A 86 -14.53 17.77 18.25
CA GLN A 86 -13.98 16.51 18.73
C GLN A 86 -14.11 15.36 17.72
N ASP A 87 -14.81 15.58 16.60
CA ASP A 87 -15.10 14.60 15.55
C ASP A 87 -14.12 14.65 14.37
N ILE A 88 -12.91 15.19 14.60
CA ILE A 88 -11.87 15.28 13.58
C ILE A 88 -11.00 14.03 13.64
N THR A 89 -10.79 13.42 12.48
CA THR A 89 -9.94 12.25 12.31
C THR A 89 -8.83 12.58 11.31
N ALA A 90 -7.62 12.08 11.57
CA ALA A 90 -6.55 12.17 10.60
C ALA A 90 -6.87 11.23 9.43
N MET A 91 -6.68 11.72 8.21
CA MET A 91 -6.69 10.84 7.04
C MET A 91 -5.42 9.99 7.11
N PRO A 92 -5.51 8.65 7.08
CA PRO A 92 -4.33 7.81 7.03
C PRO A 92 -3.62 7.98 5.68
N LEU A 93 -2.30 8.06 5.72
CA LEU A 93 -1.47 8.13 4.52
C LEU A 93 -1.11 6.71 4.07
N GLY A 94 -1.40 6.41 2.81
CA GLY A 94 -1.11 5.12 2.21
C GLY A 94 -0.45 5.25 0.85
N LEU A 95 0.08 4.14 0.36
CA LEU A 95 0.56 4.00 -1.00
C LEU A 95 -0.64 3.86 -1.94
N ASP A 96 -0.56 4.44 -3.13
CA ASP A 96 -1.57 4.25 -4.16
C ASP A 96 -1.17 3.09 -5.07
N THR A 97 -1.96 2.02 -5.07
CA THR A 97 -1.69 0.85 -5.91
C THR A 97 -1.51 1.20 -7.40
N PRO A 98 -2.36 2.05 -8.01
CA PRO A 98 -2.20 2.40 -9.42
C PRO A 98 -0.87 3.09 -9.73
N SER A 99 -0.44 4.06 -8.93
CA SER A 99 0.83 4.74 -9.20
C SER A 99 2.02 3.88 -8.79
N THR A 100 1.89 3.03 -7.78
CA THR A 100 2.92 2.03 -7.43
C THR A 100 3.19 1.08 -8.60
N ILE A 101 2.14 0.50 -9.18
CA ILE A 101 2.23 -0.33 -10.40
C ILE A 101 2.75 0.52 -11.58
N GLY A 102 2.24 1.72 -11.75
CA GLY A 102 2.63 2.63 -12.83
C GLY A 102 4.11 3.00 -12.80
N VAL A 103 4.66 3.34 -11.62
CA VAL A 103 6.08 3.65 -11.44
C VAL A 103 6.94 2.40 -11.66
N ALA A 104 6.51 1.24 -11.18
CA ALA A 104 7.22 -0.02 -11.41
C ALA A 104 7.36 -0.33 -12.90
N LEU A 105 6.25 -0.27 -13.64
CA LEU A 105 6.19 -0.65 -15.06
C LEU A 105 6.68 0.43 -16.02
N SER A 106 6.47 1.72 -15.70
CA SER A 106 6.76 2.83 -16.63
C SER A 106 8.08 3.53 -16.36
N VAL A 107 8.61 3.44 -15.14
CA VAL A 107 9.83 4.18 -14.75
C VAL A 107 10.94 3.21 -14.35
N LEU A 108 10.74 2.45 -13.28
CA LEU A 108 11.81 1.65 -12.67
C LEU A 108 12.22 0.46 -13.55
N GLY A 109 11.26 -0.36 -13.98
CA GLY A 109 11.54 -1.52 -14.82
C GLY A 109 12.26 -1.17 -16.14
N PRO A 110 11.72 -0.24 -16.96
CA PRO A 110 12.36 0.16 -18.20
C PRO A 110 13.73 0.81 -18.00
N SER A 111 13.90 1.66 -16.97
CA SER A 111 15.21 2.28 -16.69
C SER A 111 16.25 1.24 -16.26
N PHE A 112 15.87 0.25 -15.46
CA PHE A 112 16.76 -0.85 -15.09
C PHE A 112 17.25 -1.65 -16.30
N ILE A 113 16.32 -2.06 -17.17
CA ILE A 113 16.68 -2.80 -18.40
C ILE A 113 17.59 -1.96 -19.28
N ALA A 114 17.24 -0.69 -19.52
CA ALA A 114 18.01 0.20 -20.37
C ALA A 114 19.45 0.35 -19.85
N ILE A 115 19.62 0.66 -18.57
CA ILE A 115 20.95 0.85 -17.97
C ILE A 115 21.73 -0.47 -17.91
N LYS A 116 21.08 -1.58 -17.54
CA LYS A 116 21.73 -2.91 -17.54
C LYS A 116 22.25 -3.24 -18.95
N SER A 117 21.43 -3.04 -19.98
CA SER A 117 21.79 -3.36 -21.36
C SER A 117 22.95 -2.51 -21.90
N ASP A 118 22.99 -1.22 -21.57
CA ASP A 118 24.05 -0.29 -21.95
C ASP A 118 25.40 -0.64 -21.27
N LEU A 119 25.35 -1.00 -19.99
CA LEU A 119 26.55 -1.44 -19.25
C LEU A 119 27.10 -2.77 -19.78
N LEU A 120 26.22 -3.72 -20.10
CA LEU A 120 26.63 -4.99 -20.72
C LEU A 120 27.27 -4.77 -22.11
N ALA A 121 26.70 -3.87 -22.92
CA ALA A 121 27.27 -3.50 -24.21
C ALA A 121 28.64 -2.82 -24.09
N SER A 122 28.87 -2.10 -22.99
CA SER A 122 30.15 -1.46 -22.65
C SER A 122 31.21 -2.42 -22.12
N GLY A 123 30.90 -3.72 -22.02
CA GLY A 123 31.83 -4.77 -21.56
C GLY A 123 31.94 -4.89 -20.04
N VAL A 124 31.02 -4.30 -19.27
CA VAL A 124 30.99 -4.46 -17.80
C VAL A 124 30.51 -5.88 -17.45
N LEU A 125 31.13 -6.48 -16.45
CA LEU A 125 30.73 -7.79 -15.93
C LEU A 125 29.26 -7.75 -15.48
N GLU A 126 28.49 -8.81 -15.77
CA GLU A 126 27.05 -8.83 -15.49
C GLU A 126 26.70 -8.53 -14.02
N THR A 127 27.48 -9.06 -13.08
CA THR A 127 27.30 -8.83 -11.64
C THR A 127 27.40 -7.35 -11.27
N ASP A 128 28.40 -6.64 -11.82
CA ASP A 128 28.59 -5.21 -11.59
C ASP A 128 27.55 -4.38 -12.35
N ALA A 129 27.18 -4.79 -13.57
CA ALA A 129 26.15 -4.14 -14.36
C ALA A 129 24.80 -4.14 -13.62
N ILE A 130 24.41 -5.25 -13.00
CA ILE A 130 23.16 -5.36 -12.22
C ILE A 130 23.18 -4.41 -11.02
N ARG A 131 24.26 -4.42 -10.24
CA ARG A 131 24.39 -3.57 -9.04
C ARG A 131 24.33 -2.08 -9.40
N VAL A 132 25.13 -1.66 -10.38
CA VAL A 132 25.18 -0.26 -10.82
C VAL A 132 23.86 0.16 -11.46
N ALA A 133 23.24 -0.70 -12.27
CA ALA A 133 21.93 -0.42 -12.86
C ALA A 133 20.86 -0.24 -11.79
N ALA A 134 20.85 -1.07 -10.75
CA ALA A 134 19.88 -0.98 -9.66
C ALA A 134 20.04 0.30 -8.83
N GLU A 135 21.27 0.67 -8.48
CA GLU A 135 21.55 1.92 -7.76
C GLU A 135 21.12 3.16 -8.56
N ARG A 136 21.45 3.19 -9.86
CA ARG A 136 21.04 4.28 -10.75
C ARG A 136 19.53 4.34 -10.93
N THR A 137 18.90 3.18 -11.08
CA THR A 137 17.43 3.08 -11.20
C THR A 137 16.74 3.56 -9.93
N TRP A 138 17.25 3.19 -8.75
CA TRP A 138 16.73 3.67 -7.48
C TRP A 138 16.85 5.20 -7.37
N ALA A 139 17.98 5.79 -7.79
CA ALA A 139 18.15 7.24 -7.84
C ALA A 139 17.17 7.92 -8.81
N ILE A 140 16.94 7.33 -9.99
CA ILE A 140 15.91 7.77 -10.94
C ILE A 140 14.51 7.71 -10.30
N GLY A 141 14.21 6.65 -9.56
CA GLY A 141 12.97 6.49 -8.80
C GLY A 141 12.76 7.61 -7.79
N MET A 142 13.78 7.92 -6.98
CA MET A 142 13.72 9.03 -6.03
C MET A 142 13.50 10.38 -6.72
N ALA A 143 14.23 10.64 -7.80
CA ALA A 143 14.07 11.87 -8.59
C ALA A 143 12.65 11.99 -9.17
N ALA A 144 12.11 10.89 -9.71
CA ALA A 144 10.76 10.84 -10.24
C ALA A 144 9.70 11.11 -9.16
N MET A 145 9.86 10.53 -7.96
CA MET A 145 8.97 10.76 -6.82
C MET A 145 9.02 12.22 -6.35
N LEU A 146 10.22 12.82 -6.26
CA LEU A 146 10.38 14.22 -5.91
C LEU A 146 9.70 15.13 -6.94
N MET A 147 9.94 14.89 -8.23
CA MET A 147 9.31 15.64 -9.32
C MET A 147 7.78 15.50 -9.29
N MET A 148 7.26 14.30 -9.02
CA MET A 148 5.82 14.08 -8.86
C MET A 148 5.27 14.88 -7.68
N GLY A 149 6.01 14.96 -6.56
CA GLY A 149 5.68 15.79 -5.41
C GLY A 149 5.61 17.27 -5.77
N VAL A 150 6.63 17.80 -6.47
CA VAL A 150 6.66 19.20 -6.94
C VAL A 150 5.47 19.49 -7.85
N VAL A 151 5.19 18.60 -8.82
CA VAL A 151 4.03 18.73 -9.71
C VAL A 151 2.74 18.76 -8.90
N LYS A 152 2.56 17.86 -7.93
CA LYS A 152 1.36 17.84 -7.06
C LYS A 152 1.20 19.15 -6.28
N VAL A 153 2.29 19.73 -5.76
CA VAL A 153 2.25 21.01 -5.04
C VAL A 153 1.82 22.14 -5.98
N VAL A 154 2.40 22.23 -7.17
CA VAL A 154 2.04 23.25 -8.18
C VAL A 154 0.56 23.12 -8.60
N PHE A 155 0.10 21.88 -8.84
CA PHE A 155 -1.27 21.64 -9.28
C PHE A 155 -2.32 21.74 -8.15
N SER A 156 -1.92 21.65 -6.87
CA SER A 156 -2.85 21.75 -5.74
C SER A 156 -3.61 23.08 -5.70
N PHE A 157 -3.03 24.17 -6.24
CA PHE A 157 -3.69 25.47 -6.33
C PHE A 157 -4.85 25.50 -7.34
N VAL A 158 -4.82 24.62 -8.35
CA VAL A 158 -5.82 24.53 -9.42
C VAL A 158 -6.80 23.37 -9.18
N GLY A 159 -6.50 22.46 -8.25
CA GLY A 159 -7.28 21.25 -8.00
C GLY A 159 -8.77 21.49 -7.74
N GLU A 160 -9.11 22.47 -6.90
CA GLU A 160 -10.52 22.79 -6.57
C GLU A 160 -11.27 23.43 -7.74
N TRP A 161 -10.56 24.09 -8.66
CA TRP A 161 -11.17 24.60 -9.90
C TRP A 161 -11.48 23.45 -10.86
N VAL A 162 -10.56 22.49 -11.02
CA VAL A 162 -10.76 21.31 -11.87
C VAL A 162 -11.93 20.48 -11.34
N ARG A 163 -11.95 20.19 -10.03
CA ARG A 163 -13.01 19.42 -9.38
C ARG A 163 -14.40 20.02 -9.60
N ARG A 164 -14.52 21.34 -9.65
CA ARG A 164 -15.81 22.04 -9.87
C ARG A 164 -16.25 22.06 -11.34
N ARG A 165 -15.35 21.88 -12.30
CA ARG A 165 -15.65 21.95 -13.74
C ARG A 165 -15.74 20.59 -14.43
N VAL A 166 -15.01 19.60 -13.94
CA VAL A 166 -15.02 18.26 -14.53
C VAL A 166 -16.20 17.47 -13.95
N PRO A 167 -17.05 16.84 -14.80
CA PRO A 167 -18.15 16.03 -14.31
C PRO A 167 -17.62 14.85 -13.49
N GLN A 168 -18.28 14.58 -12.35
CA GLN A 168 -17.87 13.50 -11.44
C GLN A 168 -17.78 12.14 -12.13
N ALA A 169 -18.66 11.85 -13.09
CA ALA A 169 -18.62 10.62 -13.86
C ALA A 169 -17.30 10.45 -14.64
N GLY A 170 -16.70 11.54 -15.13
CA GLY A 170 -15.40 11.51 -15.81
C GLY A 170 -14.23 11.26 -14.86
N LEU A 171 -14.29 11.79 -13.64
CA LEU A 171 -13.27 11.57 -12.60
C LEU A 171 -13.34 10.16 -12.02
N LEU A 172 -14.56 9.65 -11.80
CA LEU A 172 -14.78 8.33 -11.19
C LEU A 172 -14.63 7.19 -12.21
N GLY A 173 -14.95 7.41 -13.48
CA GLY A 173 -14.86 6.39 -14.52
C GLY A 173 -13.45 5.87 -14.75
N SER A 174 -12.45 6.76 -14.81
CA SER A 174 -11.05 6.36 -14.98
C SER A 174 -10.51 5.59 -13.77
N ILE A 175 -10.80 6.08 -12.55
CA ILE A 175 -10.40 5.41 -11.31
C ILE A 175 -11.11 4.06 -11.18
N GLY A 176 -12.38 3.98 -11.54
CA GLY A 176 -13.15 2.73 -11.53
C GLY A 176 -12.63 1.70 -12.53
N GLY A 177 -12.27 2.14 -13.74
CA GLY A 177 -11.66 1.27 -14.75
C GLY A 177 -10.31 0.69 -14.31
N ILE A 178 -9.44 1.55 -13.78
CA ILE A 178 -8.15 1.12 -13.21
C ILE A 178 -8.37 0.20 -12.01
N GLY A 179 -9.33 0.52 -11.14
CA GLY A 179 -9.70 -0.31 -9.98
C GLY A 179 -10.17 -1.70 -10.39
N LEU A 180 -11.05 -1.82 -11.38
CA LEU A 180 -11.51 -3.11 -11.89
C LEU A 180 -10.37 -3.91 -12.55
N ALA A 181 -9.59 -3.26 -13.41
CA ALA A 181 -8.54 -3.94 -14.18
C ALA A 181 -7.36 -4.38 -13.29
N LEU A 182 -6.88 -3.51 -12.40
CA LEU A 182 -5.67 -3.78 -11.61
C LEU A 182 -5.97 -4.33 -10.23
N LEU A 183 -6.99 -3.82 -9.53
CA LEU A 183 -7.25 -4.15 -8.12
C LEU A 183 -8.27 -5.27 -7.95
N CYS A 184 -9.16 -5.46 -8.92
CA CYS A 184 -10.11 -6.57 -8.90
C CYS A 184 -9.56 -7.77 -9.67
N PHE A 185 -9.22 -7.60 -10.94
CA PHE A 185 -8.87 -8.74 -11.80
C PHE A 185 -7.55 -9.42 -11.42
N LEU A 186 -6.46 -8.68 -11.16
CA LEU A 186 -5.17 -9.31 -10.84
C LEU A 186 -5.22 -10.15 -9.55
N PRO A 187 -5.71 -9.61 -8.40
CA PRO A 187 -5.80 -10.42 -7.18
C PRO A 187 -6.82 -11.54 -7.30
N LEU A 188 -7.86 -11.38 -8.12
CA LEU A 188 -8.84 -12.44 -8.38
C LEU A 188 -8.19 -13.65 -9.04
N VAL A 189 -7.28 -13.45 -10.00
CA VAL A 189 -6.53 -14.54 -10.63
C VAL A 189 -5.66 -15.26 -9.60
N ASP A 190 -4.97 -14.53 -8.73
CA ASP A 190 -4.15 -15.12 -7.66
C ASP A 190 -5.00 -15.89 -6.64
N MET A 191 -6.19 -15.37 -6.31
CA MET A 191 -7.14 -16.03 -5.42
C MET A 191 -7.58 -17.40 -5.95
N PHE A 192 -7.70 -17.56 -7.27
CA PHE A 192 -8.06 -18.83 -7.90
C PHE A 192 -6.88 -19.81 -8.03
N ARG A 193 -5.63 -19.40 -7.79
CA ARG A 193 -4.48 -20.32 -7.70
C ARG A 193 -4.54 -21.19 -6.44
N ALA A 194 -5.04 -20.63 -5.33
CA ALA A 194 -5.31 -21.34 -4.08
C ALA A 194 -6.79 -21.15 -3.68
N PRO A 195 -7.73 -21.78 -4.41
CA PRO A 195 -9.15 -21.41 -4.38
C PRO A 195 -9.81 -21.59 -3.00
N VAL A 196 -9.41 -22.62 -2.23
CA VAL A 196 -9.97 -22.86 -0.89
C VAL A 196 -9.64 -21.70 0.05
N ILE A 197 -8.38 -21.29 0.08
CA ILE A 197 -7.90 -20.21 0.94
C ILE A 197 -8.49 -18.88 0.45
N GLY A 198 -8.37 -18.64 -0.85
CA GLY A 198 -8.82 -17.42 -1.49
C GLY A 198 -10.32 -17.15 -1.28
N LEU A 199 -11.17 -18.14 -1.54
CA LEU A 199 -12.64 -18.00 -1.38
C LEU A 199 -13.05 -17.84 0.09
N VAL A 200 -12.36 -18.49 1.04
CA VAL A 200 -12.63 -18.30 2.46
C VAL A 200 -12.28 -16.88 2.89
N CYS A 201 -11.10 -16.39 2.50
CA CYS A 201 -10.68 -15.02 2.79
C CYS A 201 -11.63 -13.98 2.16
N LEU A 202 -11.99 -14.16 0.88
CA LEU A 202 -12.95 -13.31 0.19
C LEU A 202 -14.32 -13.33 0.88
N GLY A 203 -14.81 -14.51 1.25
CA GLY A 203 -16.07 -14.68 1.97
C GLY A 203 -16.08 -13.92 3.30
N LEU A 204 -15.02 -14.01 4.09
CA LEU A 204 -14.86 -13.27 5.35
C LEU A 204 -14.84 -11.75 5.14
N VAL A 205 -14.14 -11.28 4.11
CA VAL A 205 -14.08 -9.85 3.79
C VAL A 205 -15.45 -9.33 3.32
N LEU A 206 -16.15 -10.07 2.45
CA LEU A 206 -17.51 -9.70 2.01
C LEU A 206 -18.50 -9.73 3.18
N TYR A 207 -18.41 -10.72 4.06
CA TYR A 207 -19.24 -10.84 5.26
C TYR A 207 -19.08 -9.63 6.20
N THR A 208 -17.85 -9.18 6.40
CA THR A 208 -17.56 -8.10 7.35
C THR A 208 -17.72 -6.70 6.75
N LEU A 209 -17.27 -6.48 5.51
CA LEU A 209 -17.29 -5.15 4.87
C LEU A 209 -18.59 -4.89 4.10
N VAL A 210 -19.11 -5.87 3.35
CA VAL A 210 -20.31 -5.69 2.52
C VAL A 210 -21.58 -5.93 3.33
N ALA A 211 -21.68 -7.07 4.01
CA ALA A 211 -22.84 -7.35 4.87
C ALA A 211 -22.81 -6.56 6.20
N ARG A 212 -21.70 -5.89 6.52
CA ARG A 212 -21.49 -5.08 7.73
C ARG A 212 -21.76 -5.86 9.03
N ILE A 213 -21.57 -7.18 8.99
CA ILE A 213 -21.79 -8.04 10.15
C ILE A 213 -20.52 -8.00 11.01
N LYS A 214 -20.69 -7.65 12.28
CA LYS A 214 -19.60 -7.60 13.24
C LYS A 214 -19.21 -9.01 13.65
N LEU A 215 -17.92 -9.31 13.57
CA LEU A 215 -17.36 -10.56 14.11
C LEU A 215 -17.42 -10.55 15.64
N PRO A 216 -17.43 -11.73 16.29
CA PRO A 216 -17.32 -11.80 17.75
C PRO A 216 -16.09 -10.99 18.20
N PHE A 217 -16.25 -10.25 19.30
CA PHE A 217 -15.24 -9.33 19.86
C PHE A 217 -14.90 -8.09 19.00
N ASN A 218 -15.69 -7.77 17.97
CA ASN A 218 -15.44 -6.63 17.06
C ASN A 218 -14.06 -6.67 16.39
N LEU A 219 -13.55 -7.88 16.11
CA LEU A 219 -12.27 -8.03 15.42
C LEU A 219 -12.32 -7.45 14.00
N PRO A 220 -11.25 -6.81 13.51
CA PRO A 220 -11.16 -6.31 12.14
C PRO A 220 -11.30 -7.45 11.14
N GLY A 221 -12.25 -7.35 10.22
CA GLY A 221 -12.52 -8.39 9.23
C GLY A 221 -11.30 -8.72 8.37
N ALA A 222 -10.52 -7.71 8.00
CA ALA A 222 -9.29 -7.89 7.24
C ALA A 222 -8.23 -8.68 8.03
N ALA A 223 -8.04 -8.39 9.32
CA ALA A 223 -7.10 -9.12 10.17
C ALA A 223 -7.51 -10.60 10.34
N VAL A 224 -8.81 -10.84 10.57
CA VAL A 224 -9.34 -12.21 10.69
C VAL A 224 -9.21 -12.97 9.37
N GLY A 225 -9.45 -12.32 8.22
CA GLY A 225 -9.22 -12.91 6.91
C GLY A 225 -7.78 -13.36 6.71
N VAL A 226 -6.80 -12.51 7.05
CA VAL A 226 -5.37 -12.86 6.97
C VAL A 226 -5.01 -14.02 7.89
N LEU A 227 -5.47 -13.99 9.15
CA LEU A 227 -5.20 -15.07 10.11
C LEU A 227 -5.82 -16.40 9.66
N ALA A 228 -7.08 -16.37 9.20
CA ALA A 228 -7.77 -17.55 8.71
C ALA A 228 -7.09 -18.10 7.44
N GLY A 229 -6.74 -17.24 6.49
CA GLY A 229 -6.03 -17.64 5.28
C GLY A 229 -4.66 -18.25 5.59
N THR A 230 -3.91 -17.63 6.50
CA THR A 230 -2.60 -18.12 6.94
C THR A 230 -2.73 -19.49 7.63
N ALA A 231 -3.69 -19.64 8.54
CA ALA A 231 -3.95 -20.91 9.20
C ALA A 231 -4.33 -22.01 8.19
N LEU A 232 -5.23 -21.71 7.25
CA LEU A 232 -5.60 -22.65 6.19
C LEU A 232 -4.42 -23.02 5.30
N TYR A 233 -3.54 -22.08 4.97
CA TYR A 233 -2.32 -22.36 4.19
C TYR A 233 -1.43 -23.41 4.88
N TYR A 234 -1.13 -23.21 6.17
CA TYR A 234 -0.27 -24.13 6.91
C TYR A 234 -0.93 -25.46 7.26
N ILE A 235 -2.26 -25.51 7.34
CA ILE A 235 -3.00 -26.77 7.59
C ILE A 235 -3.16 -27.57 6.30
N LEU A 236 -3.55 -26.93 5.20
CA LEU A 236 -3.84 -27.60 3.92
C LEU A 236 -2.58 -27.86 3.08
N GLY A 237 -1.53 -27.06 3.27
CA GLY A 237 -0.26 -27.19 2.57
C GLY A 237 0.39 -28.56 2.70
N PRO A 238 0.62 -29.07 3.93
CA PRO A 238 1.18 -30.40 4.14
C PRO A 238 0.31 -31.54 3.62
N LEU A 239 -0.98 -31.29 3.37
CA LEU A 239 -1.96 -32.26 2.88
C LEU A 239 -2.08 -32.27 1.35
N ASP A 240 -1.32 -31.41 0.66
CA ASP A 240 -1.38 -31.19 -0.80
C ASP A 240 -2.79 -30.79 -1.29
N LEU A 241 -3.57 -30.15 -0.41
CA LEU A 241 -4.95 -29.71 -0.67
C LEU A 241 -5.03 -28.23 -1.09
N LEU A 242 -3.90 -27.61 -1.45
CA LEU A 242 -3.84 -26.22 -1.91
C LEU A 242 -4.36 -26.03 -3.35
N GLY A 243 -4.52 -27.12 -4.10
CA GLY A 243 -5.10 -27.15 -5.45
C GLY A 243 -4.11 -26.79 -6.55
N GLY A 244 -3.40 -25.65 -6.44
CA GLY A 244 -2.48 -25.16 -7.48
C GLY A 244 -1.17 -24.53 -6.99
N GLU A 245 -1.00 -24.33 -5.69
CA GLU A 245 0.21 -23.76 -5.09
C GLU A 245 1.02 -24.85 -4.36
N THR A 246 2.33 -24.88 -4.57
CA THR A 246 3.23 -25.77 -3.83
C THR A 246 3.47 -25.21 -2.43
N PHE A 247 3.24 -26.04 -1.41
CA PHE A 247 3.56 -25.66 -0.04
C PHE A 247 5.06 -25.43 0.13
N ALA A 248 5.44 -24.24 0.60
CA ALA A 248 6.81 -23.88 0.90
C ALA A 248 6.89 -23.31 2.32
N LEU A 249 7.84 -23.83 3.10
CA LEU A 249 8.14 -23.25 4.40
C LEU A 249 9.00 -21.99 4.21
N PRO A 250 8.64 -20.85 4.83
CA PRO A 250 9.46 -19.66 4.76
C PRO A 250 10.79 -19.91 5.48
N THR A 251 11.90 -19.63 4.80
CA THR A 251 13.21 -19.51 5.45
C THR A 251 13.26 -18.18 6.19
N VAL A 252 13.16 -18.22 7.52
CA VAL A 252 13.20 -17.02 8.35
C VAL A 252 14.65 -16.60 8.55
N GLU A 253 15.17 -15.80 7.63
CA GLU A 253 16.43 -15.08 7.80
C GLU A 253 16.13 -13.71 8.41
N LEU A 254 16.33 -13.57 9.72
CA LEU A 254 16.19 -12.29 10.41
C LEU A 254 17.47 -11.48 10.23
N THR A 255 17.51 -10.65 9.19
CA THR A 255 18.56 -9.64 9.03
C THR A 255 18.04 -8.29 9.54
N PRO A 256 18.62 -7.74 10.61
CA PRO A 256 18.24 -6.40 11.08
C PRO A 256 18.65 -5.35 10.05
N ALA A 257 17.69 -4.93 9.23
CA ALA A 257 17.83 -3.86 8.25
C ALA A 257 17.49 -2.51 8.90
N PHE A 258 18.48 -1.84 9.50
CA PHE A 258 18.29 -0.45 9.90
C PHE A 258 18.32 0.43 8.64
N PRO A 259 17.35 1.35 8.43
CA PRO A 259 17.34 2.25 7.28
C PRO A 259 18.45 3.30 7.43
N TRP A 260 19.70 2.88 7.24
CA TRP A 260 20.86 3.76 7.22
C TRP A 260 21.30 4.00 5.76
N PRO A 261 21.56 5.25 5.35
CA PRO A 261 21.89 5.57 3.95
C PRO A 261 23.16 4.90 3.39
N SER A 262 24.00 4.31 4.25
CA SER A 262 25.28 3.71 3.86
C SER A 262 25.32 2.18 3.90
N ALA A 263 24.16 1.50 3.95
CA ALA A 263 24.07 0.04 3.79
C ALA A 263 23.70 -0.35 2.35
#